data_AF-A0A1I5H572-F1
#
_entry.id   AF-A0A1I5H572-F1
#
_cell.length_a   1.000
_cell.length_b   1.000
_cell.length_c   1.000
_cell.angle_alpha   90.00
_cell.angle_beta   90.00
_cell.angle_gamma   90.00
#
_symmetry.space_group_name_H-M   'P 1'
#
loop_
_entity.id
_entity.type
_entity.pdbx_description
1 polymer ?
#
loop_
_entity_poly.entity_id
_entity_poly.type
_entity_poly.pdbx_seq_one_letter_code
_entity_poly.pdbx_strand_id
1 'polypeptide(L)' 'MVPTVLVPGLLCSAEVFAPQSAALWSDSPVMVASTLKGQTIEEIAFFTLWIGAETWAQ' A
#
# COMPACT_ATOMS: atom_id res chain seq x y z
N MET A 1 -11.27 -1.98 14.80
CA MET A 1 -10.78 -2.47 13.50
C MET A 1 -9.68 -1.53 13.04
N VAL A 2 -8.50 -2.05 12.74
CA VAL A 2 -7.31 -1.25 12.36
C VAL A 2 -6.95 -1.63 10.91
N PRO A 3 -6.90 -0.66 9.97
CA PRO A 3 -6.52 -0.96 8.59
C PRO A 3 -5.12 -1.54 8.48
N THR A 4 -4.92 -2.45 7.52
CA THR A 4 -3.61 -3.03 7.22
C THR A 4 -3.04 -2.42 5.94
N VAL A 5 -1.81 -1.91 6.01
CA VAL A 5 -1.06 -1.40 4.84
C VAL A 5 0.12 -2.32 4.56
N LEU A 6 0.14 -2.91 3.35
CA LEU A 6 1.23 -3.73 2.85
C LEU A 6 2.19 -2.83 2.05
N VAL A 7 3.44 -2.73 2.50
CA VAL A 7 4.46 -1.88 1.85
C VAL A 7 5.42 -2.78 1.05
N PRO A 8 5.45 -2.69 -0.29
CA PRO A 8 6.39 -3.45 -1.10
C PRO A 8 7.84 -3.07 -0.77
N GLY A 9 8.69 -4.08 -0.64
CA GLY A 9 10.15 -3.90 -0.60
C GLY A 9 10.73 -3.69 -2.00
N LEU A 10 11.97 -4.14 -2.21
CA LEU A 10 12.73 -3.98 -3.47
C LEU A 10 12.09 -4.61 -4.72
N LEU A 11 11.05 -5.44 -4.55
CA LEU A 11 10.31 -6.06 -5.67
C LEU A 11 9.36 -5.08 -6.37
N CYS A 12 9.10 -3.89 -5.78
CA CYS A 12 8.39 -2.77 -6.41
C CYS A 12 7.04 -3.10 -7.07
N SER A 13 6.38 -4.19 -6.67
CA SER A 13 5.16 -4.72 -7.28
C SER A 13 4.17 -5.11 -6.18
N ALA A 14 2.90 -4.75 -6.39
CA ALA A 14 1.81 -5.04 -5.47
C ALA A 14 1.35 -6.51 -5.56
N GLU A 15 1.59 -7.15 -6.71
CA GLU A 15 1.19 -8.52 -7.02
C GLU A 15 1.84 -9.55 -6.09
N VAL A 16 2.99 -9.21 -5.49
CA VAL A 16 3.67 -10.05 -4.49
C VAL A 16 2.81 -10.30 -3.24
N PHE A 17 1.80 -9.46 -3.01
CA PHE A 17 0.88 -9.55 -1.88
C PHE A 17 -0.47 -10.19 -2.22
N ALA A 18 -0.69 -10.69 -3.44
CA ALA A 18 -1.99 -11.26 -3.83
C ALA A 18 -2.51 -12.33 -2.84
N PRO A 19 -1.69 -13.27 -2.34
CA PRO A 19 -2.14 -14.23 -1.32
C PRO A 19 -2.52 -13.58 0.01
N GLN A 20 -1.72 -12.62 0.50
CA GLN A 20 -1.93 -11.95 1.78
C GLN A 20 -3.17 -11.05 1.74
N SER A 21 -3.35 -10.31 0.64
CA SER A 21 -4.54 -9.49 0.42
C SER A 21 -5.81 -10.35 0.44
N ALA A 22 -5.81 -11.49 -0.26
CA ALA A 22 -6.95 -12.41 -0.27
C ALA A 22 -7.21 -13.08 1.09
N ALA A 23 -6.18 -13.27 1.92
CA ALA A 23 -6.33 -13.85 3.26
C ALA A 23 -6.82 -12.83 4.30
N LEU A 24 -6.45 -11.55 4.16
CA LEU A 24 -6.68 -10.53 5.19
C LEU A 24 -7.91 -9.64 4.92
N TRP A 25 -8.44 -9.61 3.69
CA TRP A 25 -9.51 -8.67 3.33
C TRP A 25 -10.82 -8.89 4.10
N SER A 26 -11.07 -10.11 4.61
CA SER A 26 -12.27 -10.42 5.41
C SER A 26 -12.23 -9.79 6.80
N ASP A 27 -11.04 -9.50 7.33
CA ASP A 27 -10.85 -9.12 8.73
C ASP A 27 -10.69 -7.61 8.91
N SER A 28 -10.18 -6.92 7.88
CA SER A 28 -9.91 -5.48 7.88
C SER A 28 -9.71 -4.96 6.47
N PRO A 29 -9.92 -3.66 6.19
CA PRO A 29 -9.48 -3.04 4.95
C PRO A 29 -7.97 -3.29 4.75
N VAL A 30 -7.61 -3.83 3.58
CA VAL A 30 -6.22 -4.06 3.17
C VAL A 30 -5.88 -3.11 2.03
N MET A 31 -4.77 -2.40 2.15
CA MET A 31 -4.23 -1.52 1.12
C MET A 31 -2.80 -1.94 0.80
N VAL A 32 -2.38 -1.74 -0.46
CA VAL A 32 -0.99 -1.92 -0.88
C VAL A 32 -0.42 -0.56 -1.22
N ALA A 33 0.69 -0.19 -0.59
CA ALA A 33 1.33 1.10 -0.83
C ALA A 33 2.13 1.12 -2.12
N SER A 34 2.14 2.28 -2.80
CA SER A 34 3.03 2.51 -3.93
C SER A 34 4.33 3.14 -3.43
N THR A 35 5.45 2.45 -3.65
CA THR A 35 6.81 2.96 -3.39
C THR A 35 7.47 3.53 -4.65
N LEU A 36 6.69 3.71 -5.73
CA LEU A 36 7.19 4.16 -7.04
C LEU A 36 7.24 5.69 -7.19
N LYS A 37 6.67 6.44 -6.25
CA LYS A 37 6.68 7.91 -6.24
C LYS A 37 7.75 8.43 -5.27
N GLY A 38 8.47 9.48 -5.66
CA GLY A 38 9.55 10.09 -4.88
C GLY A 38 10.96 9.65 -5.34
N GLN A 39 11.95 10.49 -5.07
CA GLN A 39 13.37 10.26 -5.37
C GLN A 39 14.23 10.12 -4.10
N THR A 40 13.71 10.54 -2.94
CA THR A 40 14.33 10.29 -1.64
C THR A 40 13.47 9.38 -0.77
N ILE A 41 14.05 8.82 0.29
CA ILE A 41 13.32 7.99 1.26
C ILE A 41 12.19 8.79 1.91
N GLU A 42 12.40 10.07 2.19
CA GLU A 42 11.40 10.98 2.76
C GLU A 42 10.22 11.18 1.81
N GLU A 43 10.49 11.38 0.51
CA GLU A 43 9.44 11.52 -0.50
C GLU A 43 8.66 10.22 -0.69
N ILE A 44 9.33 9.07 -0.71
CA ILE A 44 8.69 7.75 -0.80
C ILE A 44 7.81 7.50 0.44
N ALA A 45 8.31 7.81 1.63
CA ALA A 45 7.55 7.69 2.87
C ALA A 45 6.34 8.62 2.88
N PHE A 46 6.48 9.85 2.41
CA PHE A 46 5.37 10.80 2.27
C PHE A 46 4.28 10.24 1.36
N PHE A 47 4.62 9.78 0.15
CA PHE A 47 3.64 9.21 -0.78
C PHE A 47 3.02 7.89 -0.27
N THR A 48 3.76 7.11 0.51
CA THR A 48 3.25 5.88 1.16
C THR A 48 2.24 6.20 2.28
N LEU A 49 2.49 7.22 3.09
CA LEU A 49 1.61 7.64 4.18
C LEU A 49 0.39 8.44 3.69
N TRP A 50 0.45 8.99 2.47
CA TRP A 50 -0.61 9.81 1.86
C TRP A 50 -1.81 9.00 1.29
N ILE A 51 -1.85 7.67 1.46
CA ILE A 51 -2.84 6.76 0.83
C ILE A 51 -4.32 6.96 1.27
N GLY A 52 -4.67 8.09 1.87
CA GLY A 52 -6.05 8.45 2.22
C GLY A 52 -6.85 9.27 1.19
N ALA A 53 -6.28 9.73 0.06
CA ALA A 53 -6.93 10.80 -0.73
C ALA A 53 -7.36 10.48 -2.19
N GLU A 54 -6.76 9.53 -2.90
CA GLU A 54 -6.92 9.44 -4.37
C GLU A 54 -7.63 8.17 -4.91
N THR A 55 -7.89 7.14 -4.10
CA THR A 55 -8.34 5.82 -4.64
C THR A 55 -9.83 5.49 -4.50
N TRP A 56 -10.68 6.46 -4.12
CA TRP A 56 -12.15 6.29 -4.10
C TRP A 56 -12.89 7.17 -5.11
N ALA A 57 -12.18 7.76 -6.07
CA ALA A 57 -12.75 8.65 -7.09
C ALA A 57 -12.79 8.02 -8.50
N GLN A 58 -12.76 6.69 -8.61
CA GLN A 58 -13.07 5.96 -9.84
C GLN A 58 -14.01 4.79 -9.54
#